data_AF-A0AAX2I8J5-F1
#
_entry.id   AF-A0AAX2I8J5-F1
#
_cell.length_a   1.000
_cell.length_b   1.000
_cell.length_c   1.000
_cell.angle_alpha   90.00
_cell.angle_beta   90.00
_cell.angle_gamma   90.00
#
_symmetry.space_group_name_H-M   'P 1'
#
loop_
_entity.id
_entity.type
_entity.pdbx_description
1 polymer ?
#
loop_
_entity_poly.entity_id
_entity_poly.type
_entity_poly.pdbx_seq_one_letter_code
_entity_poly.pdbx_strand_id
1 'polypeptide(L)'
;MNKYLLEHYPLVWNTRLIPMLALASGGHIFFILLGWTAKNEDFNYYAFNAIMVDFIGIPLLLHLVISILLLVVWLLYLSRNNAFKHFYPFPEEKLFLQWILYFLIVFASVSFVLSYAIVKGLGKYPFSNTSDVIYLLNFLLSITFVIATLVYCVRITNVQILLFTIVFIGVLSIILSFIGNKLLFLLVYAALVYISVSKEIHIPKKFIGIVVNTVLLFSFMVMYYIVDSIMENMLLGRSIGEFSYKVFYVSLFLTFVFIGCYVRIIRQWKAIAD
;
A
#
# COMPACT_ATOMS: atom_id res chain seq x y z
N MET A 1 -7.80 -6.12 30.30
CA MET A 1 -6.99 -6.10 29.07
C MET A 1 -7.07 -4.78 28.29
N ASN A 2 -8.25 -4.20 28.06
CA ASN A 2 -8.40 -2.94 27.29
C ASN A 2 -7.66 -1.72 27.88
N LYS A 3 -7.54 -1.63 29.21
CA LYS A 3 -6.90 -0.49 29.87
C LYS A 3 -5.37 -0.44 29.65
N TYR A 4 -4.69 -1.60 29.71
CA TYR A 4 -3.24 -1.69 29.52
C TYR A 4 -2.78 -1.27 28.12
N LEU A 5 -3.43 -1.80 27.07
CA LEU A 5 -3.11 -1.45 25.68
C LEU A 5 -3.41 0.02 25.38
N LEU A 6 -4.48 0.58 25.93
CA LEU A 6 -4.81 1.98 25.77
C LEU A 6 -3.74 2.89 26.41
N GLU A 7 -3.24 2.52 27.59
CA GLU A 7 -2.27 3.32 28.37
C GLU A 7 -0.85 3.22 27.82
N HIS A 8 -0.42 2.03 27.36
CA HIS A 8 0.97 1.78 26.96
C HIS A 8 1.17 1.73 25.44
N TYR A 9 0.17 1.31 24.67
CA TYR A 9 0.24 1.14 23.21
C TYR A 9 -0.96 1.77 22.48
N PRO A 10 -1.19 3.09 22.65
CA PRO A 10 -2.40 3.76 22.16
C PRO A 10 -2.58 3.63 20.64
N LEU A 11 -1.49 3.55 19.86
CA LEU A 11 -1.57 3.35 18.41
C LEU A 11 -2.12 1.97 18.05
N VAL A 12 -1.58 0.91 18.65
CA VAL A 12 -2.02 -0.48 18.45
C VAL A 12 -3.50 -0.65 18.80
N TRP A 13 -3.92 0.00 19.89
CA TRP A 13 -5.33 0.02 20.31
C TRP A 13 -6.21 0.81 19.33
N ASN A 14 -5.77 2.02 18.95
CA ASN A 14 -6.52 2.93 18.07
C ASN A 14 -6.76 2.32 16.68
N THR A 15 -5.73 1.70 16.10
CA THR A 15 -5.82 1.03 14.80
C THR A 15 -6.49 -0.33 14.86
N ARG A 16 -6.78 -0.84 16.07
CA ARG A 16 -7.31 -2.20 16.29
C ARG A 16 -6.39 -3.28 15.69
N LEU A 17 -5.07 -3.07 15.74
CA LEU A 17 -4.11 -3.95 15.10
C LEU A 17 -4.28 -5.42 15.49
N ILE A 18 -4.28 -5.73 16.79
CA ILE A 18 -4.34 -7.11 17.30
C ILE A 18 -5.58 -7.88 16.80
N PRO A 19 -6.82 -7.39 16.99
CA PRO A 19 -7.98 -8.13 16.49
C PRO A 19 -8.02 -8.20 14.96
N MET A 20 -7.53 -7.18 14.24
CA MET A 20 -7.48 -7.23 12.78
C MET A 20 -6.52 -8.30 12.27
N LEU A 21 -5.33 -8.43 12.88
CA LEU A 21 -4.39 -9.47 12.51
C LEU A 21 -4.88 -10.86 12.91
N ALA A 22 -5.54 -11.00 14.06
CA ALA A 22 -6.16 -12.26 14.45
C ALA A 22 -7.24 -12.72 13.44
N LEU A 23 -8.10 -11.79 12.99
CA LEU A 23 -9.11 -12.06 11.97
C LEU A 23 -8.48 -12.39 10.60
N ALA A 24 -7.46 -11.63 10.19
CA ALA A 24 -6.72 -11.91 8.95
C ALA A 24 -6.01 -13.27 9.00
N SER A 25 -5.40 -13.64 10.14
CA SER A 25 -4.85 -14.97 10.35
C SER A 25 -5.91 -16.07 10.23
N GLY A 26 -7.12 -15.85 10.75
CA GLY A 26 -8.26 -16.74 10.52
C GLY A 26 -8.60 -16.89 9.03
N GLY A 27 -8.59 -15.78 8.28
CA GLY A 27 -8.71 -15.79 6.82
C GLY A 27 -7.61 -16.61 6.13
N HIS A 28 -6.35 -16.41 6.50
CA HIS A 28 -5.24 -17.20 5.98
C HIS A 28 -5.40 -18.70 6.26
N ILE A 29 -5.81 -19.09 7.47
CA ILE A 29 -6.09 -20.49 7.83
C ILE A 29 -7.21 -21.04 6.95
N PHE A 30 -8.29 -20.28 6.75
CA PHE A 30 -9.39 -20.68 5.87
C PHE A 30 -8.91 -20.91 4.43
N PHE A 31 -8.11 -20.01 3.85
CA PHE A 31 -7.57 -20.18 2.49
C PHE A 31 -6.53 -21.30 2.37
N ILE A 32 -5.78 -21.58 3.44
CA ILE A 32 -4.93 -22.77 3.54
C ILE A 32 -5.76 -24.04 3.44
N LEU A 33 -6.85 -24.14 4.23
CA LEU A 33 -7.75 -25.29 4.21
C LEU A 33 -8.42 -25.45 2.84
N LEU A 34 -8.89 -24.35 2.23
CA LEU A 34 -9.43 -24.36 0.88
C LEU A 34 -8.40 -24.89 -0.14
N GLY A 35 -7.18 -24.36 -0.12
CA GLY A 35 -6.10 -24.80 -1.01
C GLY A 35 -5.75 -26.28 -0.83
N TRP A 36 -5.79 -26.77 0.41
CA TRP A 36 -5.60 -28.19 0.73
C TRP A 36 -6.71 -29.06 0.16
N THR A 37 -7.98 -28.68 0.33
CA THR A 37 -9.13 -29.44 -0.21
C THR A 37 -9.20 -29.42 -1.74
N ALA A 38 -8.67 -28.36 -2.38
CA ALA A 38 -8.61 -28.22 -3.83
C ALA A 38 -7.41 -28.95 -4.46
N LYS A 39 -6.57 -29.59 -3.65
CA LYS A 39 -5.42 -30.35 -4.14
C LYS A 39 -5.90 -31.66 -4.79
N ASN A 40 -5.51 -31.86 -6.05
CA ASN A 40 -5.84 -33.07 -6.81
C ASN A 40 -4.57 -33.87 -7.13
N GLU A 41 -4.49 -35.13 -6.72
CA GLU A 41 -3.28 -35.95 -6.89
C GLU A 41 -3.06 -36.40 -8.34
N ASP A 42 -4.10 -36.36 -9.17
CA ASP A 42 -4.08 -36.85 -10.55
C ASP A 42 -3.55 -35.81 -11.57
N PHE A 43 -3.44 -34.55 -11.18
CA PHE A 43 -2.95 -33.48 -12.05
C PHE A 43 -1.41 -33.38 -12.00
N ASN A 44 -0.77 -33.95 -13.01
CA ASN A 44 0.69 -34.00 -13.17
C ASN A 44 1.37 -32.64 -13.50
N TYR A 45 0.67 -31.52 -13.44
CA TYR A 45 1.23 -30.21 -13.80
C TYR A 45 0.66 -29.08 -12.92
N TYR A 46 1.31 -28.81 -11.79
CA TYR A 46 1.04 -27.63 -10.96
C TYR A 46 1.99 -26.48 -11.31
N ALA A 47 1.88 -25.95 -12.54
CA ALA A 47 2.42 -24.63 -12.82
C ALA A 47 1.58 -23.57 -12.07
N PHE A 48 2.23 -22.48 -11.66
CA PHE A 48 1.57 -21.37 -10.97
C PHE A 48 0.31 -20.87 -11.71
N ASN A 49 0.35 -20.83 -13.05
CA ASN A 49 -0.81 -20.45 -13.87
C ASN A 49 -2.02 -21.36 -13.65
N ALA A 50 -1.84 -22.68 -13.50
CA ALA A 50 -2.95 -23.60 -13.23
C ALA A 50 -3.55 -23.38 -11.84
N ILE A 51 -2.71 -23.05 -10.84
CA ILE A 51 -3.16 -22.67 -9.50
C ILE A 51 -4.01 -21.39 -9.57
N MET A 52 -3.55 -20.39 -10.34
CA MET A 52 -4.27 -19.12 -10.49
C MET A 52 -5.57 -19.27 -11.29
N VAL A 53 -5.62 -20.14 -12.31
CA VAL A 53 -6.85 -20.45 -13.04
C VAL A 53 -7.91 -21.03 -12.12
N ASP A 54 -7.55 -21.96 -11.23
CA ASP A 54 -8.50 -22.48 -10.24
C ASP A 54 -8.90 -21.43 -9.21
N PHE A 55 -7.96 -20.56 -8.82
CA PHE A 55 -8.25 -19.47 -7.91
C PHE A 55 -9.29 -18.49 -8.46
N ILE A 56 -9.27 -18.19 -9.76
CA ILE A 56 -10.19 -17.23 -10.42
C ILE A 56 -11.68 -17.60 -10.25
N GLY A 57 -12.01 -18.84 -9.89
CA GLY A 57 -13.38 -19.27 -9.58
C GLY A 57 -13.88 -18.84 -8.19
N ILE A 58 -14.48 -19.79 -7.48
CA ILE A 58 -15.03 -19.59 -6.13
C ILE A 58 -13.98 -19.03 -5.13
N PRO A 59 -12.70 -19.47 -5.14
CA PRO A 59 -11.71 -18.93 -4.21
C PRO A 59 -11.49 -17.42 -4.33
N LEU A 60 -11.45 -16.86 -5.56
CA LEU A 60 -11.32 -15.42 -5.78
C LEU A 60 -12.53 -14.66 -5.24
N LEU A 61 -13.75 -15.17 -5.48
CA LEU A 61 -14.96 -14.52 -4.95
C LEU A 61 -14.95 -14.49 -3.42
N LEU A 62 -14.61 -15.60 -2.77
CA LEU A 62 -14.47 -15.66 -1.31
C LEU A 62 -13.36 -14.73 -0.83
N HIS A 63 -12.24 -14.64 -1.56
CA HIS A 63 -11.11 -13.77 -1.23
C HIS A 63 -11.55 -12.32 -1.21
N LEU A 64 -12.23 -11.87 -2.27
CA LEU A 64 -12.72 -10.51 -2.39
C LEU A 64 -13.73 -10.18 -1.29
N VAL A 65 -14.73 -11.05 -1.07
CA VAL A 65 -15.77 -10.83 -0.06
C VAL A 65 -15.16 -10.75 1.34
N ILE A 66 -14.33 -11.72 1.74
CA ILE A 66 -13.71 -11.75 3.07
C ILE A 66 -12.79 -10.54 3.26
N SER A 67 -11.96 -10.22 2.27
CA SER A 67 -11.05 -9.06 2.33
C SER A 67 -11.82 -7.74 2.47
N ILE A 68 -12.87 -7.54 1.66
CA ILE A 68 -13.67 -6.32 1.69
C ILE A 68 -14.40 -6.19 3.03
N LEU A 69 -15.05 -7.25 3.51
CA LEU A 69 -15.76 -7.21 4.79
C LEU A 69 -14.82 -6.87 5.94
N LEU A 70 -13.65 -7.50 5.98
CA LEU A 70 -12.65 -7.27 7.01
C LEU A 70 -12.13 -5.82 6.96
N LEU A 71 -11.81 -5.30 5.77
CA LEU A 71 -11.37 -3.91 5.60
C LEU A 71 -12.48 -2.89 5.91
N VAL A 72 -13.73 -3.16 5.54
CA VAL A 72 -14.87 -2.27 5.86
C VAL A 72 -15.10 -2.23 7.37
N VAL A 73 -15.15 -3.38 8.04
CA VAL A 73 -15.28 -3.44 9.51
C VAL A 73 -14.15 -2.68 10.19
N TRP A 74 -12.92 -2.85 9.70
CA TRP A 74 -11.77 -2.10 10.18
C TRP A 74 -11.92 -0.59 10.01
N LEU A 75 -12.32 -0.13 8.83
CA LEU A 75 -12.55 1.29 8.56
C LEU A 75 -13.66 1.88 9.44
N LEU A 76 -14.71 1.13 9.72
CA LEU A 76 -15.76 1.54 10.67
C LEU A 76 -15.20 1.74 12.08
N TYR A 77 -14.35 0.83 12.58
CA TYR A 77 -13.68 1.03 13.87
C TYR A 77 -12.69 2.20 13.85
N LEU A 78 -11.91 2.32 12.78
CA LEU A 78 -10.93 3.38 12.63
C LEU A 78 -11.58 4.78 12.60
N SER A 79 -12.72 4.90 11.93
CA SER A 79 -13.50 6.14 11.85
C SER A 79 -14.14 6.55 13.18
N ARG A 80 -14.59 5.58 14.00
CA ARG A 80 -15.13 5.81 15.35
C ARG A 80 -14.07 6.27 16.32
N ASN A 81 -12.87 5.70 16.27
CA ASN A 81 -11.75 6.11 17.11
C ASN A 81 -11.02 7.34 16.52
N ASN A 82 -11.76 8.42 16.27
CA ASN A 82 -11.22 9.65 15.72
C ASN A 82 -10.64 10.57 16.82
N ALA A 83 -9.69 10.04 17.60
CA ALA A 83 -8.90 10.83 18.54
C ALA A 83 -8.10 11.97 17.85
N PHE A 84 -8.11 12.03 16.51
CA PHE A 84 -7.46 13.05 15.68
C PHE A 84 -8.29 14.33 15.49
N LYS A 85 -9.50 14.44 16.06
CA LYS A 85 -10.31 15.66 15.97
C LYS A 85 -9.95 16.75 16.98
N HIS A 86 -9.10 16.48 17.98
CA HIS A 86 -8.77 17.47 19.02
C HIS A 86 -7.26 17.65 19.20
N PHE A 87 -6.78 18.85 18.85
CA PHE A 87 -5.68 19.67 19.41
C PHE A 87 -4.34 19.05 19.89
N TYR A 88 -4.10 17.75 19.78
CA TYR A 88 -2.88 17.13 20.29
C TYR A 88 -1.77 17.06 19.23
N PRO A 89 -0.58 17.64 19.49
CA PRO A 89 0.56 17.47 18.60
C PRO A 89 1.03 16.01 18.66
N PHE A 90 0.88 15.30 17.55
CA PHE A 90 1.43 13.95 17.41
C PHE A 90 2.94 14.03 17.09
N PRO A 91 3.79 13.24 17.75
CA PRO A 91 5.18 13.10 17.36
C PRO A 91 5.28 12.43 15.98
N GLU A 92 6.35 12.75 15.25
CA GLU A 92 6.61 12.27 13.88
C GLU A 92 6.58 10.75 13.82
N GLU A 93 7.25 10.09 14.76
CA GLU A 93 7.30 8.63 14.86
C GLU A 93 5.91 7.98 14.89
N LYS A 94 4.96 8.59 15.59
CA LYS A 94 3.59 8.05 15.70
C LYS A 94 2.80 8.18 14.40
N LEU A 95 3.08 9.19 13.59
CA LEU A 95 2.45 9.38 12.28
C LEU A 95 2.98 8.35 11.28
N PHE A 96 4.31 8.15 11.24
CA PHE A 96 4.91 7.13 10.39
C PHE A 96 4.47 5.71 10.79
N LEU A 97 4.48 5.42 12.09
CA LEU A 97 4.05 4.11 12.59
C LEU A 97 2.58 3.83 12.25
N GLN A 98 1.70 4.83 12.27
CA GLN A 98 0.31 4.63 11.82
C GLN A 98 0.22 4.14 10.38
N TRP A 99 0.98 4.75 9.47
CA TRP A 99 1.01 4.33 8.07
C TRP A 99 1.53 2.88 7.94
N ILE A 100 2.58 2.51 8.69
CA ILE A 100 3.07 1.12 8.74
C ILE A 100 1.98 0.15 9.23
N LEU A 101 1.26 0.50 10.29
CA LEU A 101 0.19 -0.34 10.81
C LEU A 101 -0.95 -0.52 9.80
N TYR A 102 -1.29 0.53 9.05
CA TYR A 102 -2.28 0.45 7.98
C TYR A 102 -1.79 -0.46 6.85
N PHE A 103 -0.53 -0.31 6.44
CA PHE A 103 0.10 -1.16 5.44
C PHE A 103 0.06 -2.64 5.85
N LEU A 104 0.40 -2.94 7.11
CA LEU A 104 0.43 -4.32 7.61
C LEU A 104 -0.97 -4.95 7.68
N ILE A 105 -1.98 -4.22 8.17
CA ILE A 105 -3.38 -4.71 8.21
C ILE A 105 -3.88 -4.97 6.79
N VAL A 106 -3.68 -4.02 5.87
CA VAL A 106 -4.13 -4.16 4.48
C VAL A 106 -3.42 -5.33 3.81
N PHE A 107 -2.10 -5.47 3.96
CA PHE A 107 -1.33 -6.57 3.38
C PHE A 107 -1.84 -7.93 3.86
N ALA A 108 -2.02 -8.07 5.18
CA ALA A 108 -2.55 -9.30 5.78
C ALA A 108 -3.96 -9.62 5.27
N SER A 109 -4.74 -8.62 4.88
CA SER A 109 -6.10 -8.82 4.36
C SER A 109 -6.12 -9.22 2.90
N VAL A 110 -5.29 -8.60 2.05
CA VAL A 110 -5.31 -8.84 0.60
C VAL A 110 -4.50 -10.06 0.17
N SER A 111 -3.62 -10.58 1.03
CA SER A 111 -2.66 -11.64 0.67
C SER A 111 -3.17 -13.07 0.83
N PHE A 112 -4.47 -13.31 1.07
CA PHE A 112 -4.99 -14.69 1.24
C PHE A 112 -4.77 -15.59 0.02
N VAL A 113 -4.65 -15.02 -1.18
CA VAL A 113 -4.30 -15.76 -2.40
C VAL A 113 -2.95 -16.49 -2.28
N LEU A 114 -1.97 -15.91 -1.56
CA LEU A 114 -0.68 -16.56 -1.31
C LEU A 114 -0.85 -17.80 -0.44
N SER A 115 -1.68 -17.72 0.61
CA SER A 115 -1.99 -18.86 1.48
C SER A 115 -2.60 -20.03 0.72
N TYR A 116 -3.55 -19.75 -0.16
CA TYR A 116 -4.15 -20.75 -1.04
C TYR A 116 -3.11 -21.34 -2.01
N ALA A 117 -2.36 -20.47 -2.69
CA ALA A 117 -1.42 -20.89 -3.73
C ALA A 117 -0.25 -21.71 -3.18
N ILE A 118 0.28 -21.35 -2.00
CA ILE A 118 1.34 -22.11 -1.32
C ILE A 118 0.86 -23.53 -1.07
N VAL A 119 -0.28 -23.72 -0.41
CA VAL A 119 -0.70 -25.06 0.01
C VAL A 119 -1.13 -25.92 -1.16
N LYS A 120 -1.79 -25.33 -2.16
CA LYS A 120 -2.14 -26.05 -3.38
C LYS A 120 -0.90 -26.45 -4.19
N GLY A 121 0.13 -25.60 -4.20
CA GLY A 121 1.43 -25.87 -4.83
C GLY A 121 2.36 -26.79 -4.03
N LEU A 122 2.10 -27.02 -2.73
CA LEU A 122 2.87 -27.96 -1.91
C LEU A 122 2.58 -29.40 -2.34
N GLY A 123 3.44 -29.97 -3.19
CA GLY A 123 3.34 -31.31 -3.77
C GLY A 123 4.61 -31.77 -4.50
N LYS A 124 4.49 -32.72 -5.45
CA LYS A 124 5.64 -33.34 -6.17
C LYS A 124 6.46 -32.37 -7.03
N TYR A 125 5.93 -31.17 -7.32
CA TYR A 125 6.63 -30.13 -8.07
C TYR A 125 6.52 -28.81 -7.30
N PRO A 126 7.55 -28.39 -6.54
CA PRO A 126 7.57 -27.05 -5.97
C PRO A 126 7.45 -26.03 -7.11
N PHE A 127 6.80 -24.88 -6.85
CA PHE A 127 6.58 -23.78 -7.79
C PHE A 127 7.61 -23.78 -8.93
N SER A 128 7.22 -24.32 -10.09
CA SER A 128 8.16 -24.57 -11.19
C SER A 128 8.79 -23.28 -11.72
N ASN A 129 8.16 -22.13 -11.42
CA ASN A 129 8.63 -20.81 -11.76
C ASN A 129 8.47 -19.85 -10.56
N THR A 130 9.59 -19.56 -9.88
CA THR A 130 9.62 -18.63 -8.73
C THR A 130 9.26 -17.20 -9.12
N SER A 131 9.44 -16.83 -10.40
CA SER A 131 9.14 -15.48 -10.89
C SER A 131 7.65 -15.14 -10.84
N ASP A 132 6.75 -16.09 -11.11
CA ASP A 132 5.30 -15.83 -11.10
C ASP A 132 4.78 -15.50 -9.68
N VAL A 133 5.32 -16.18 -8.67
CA VAL A 133 5.02 -15.90 -7.26
C VAL A 133 5.51 -14.50 -6.87
N ILE A 134 6.70 -14.11 -7.36
CA ILE A 134 7.25 -12.77 -7.14
C ILE A 134 6.37 -11.70 -7.81
N TYR A 135 5.88 -11.92 -9.02
CA TYR A 135 4.97 -10.99 -9.69
C TYR A 135 3.67 -10.80 -8.92
N LEU A 136 3.07 -11.88 -8.41
CA LEU A 136 1.89 -11.80 -7.57
C LEU A 136 2.17 -11.06 -6.25
N LEU A 137 3.30 -11.33 -5.60
CA LEU A 137 3.69 -10.62 -4.37
C LEU A 137 3.88 -9.12 -4.64
N ASN A 138 4.56 -8.75 -5.72
CA ASN A 138 4.76 -7.35 -6.12
C ASN A 138 3.43 -6.64 -6.40
N PHE A 139 2.50 -7.32 -7.06
CA PHE A 139 1.15 -6.81 -7.31
C PHE A 139 0.40 -6.55 -5.98
N LEU A 140 0.43 -7.51 -5.05
CA LEU A 140 -0.22 -7.38 -3.74
C LEU A 140 0.41 -6.26 -2.90
N LEU A 141 1.74 -6.12 -2.91
CA LEU A 141 2.45 -5.03 -2.23
C LEU A 141 2.09 -3.66 -2.83
N SER A 142 1.92 -3.57 -4.15
CA SER A 142 1.51 -2.34 -4.83
C SER A 142 0.08 -1.92 -4.45
N ILE A 143 -0.87 -2.85 -4.48
CA ILE A 143 -2.26 -2.58 -4.05
C ILE A 143 -2.29 -2.21 -2.57
N THR A 144 -1.54 -2.92 -1.74
CA THR A 144 -1.41 -2.62 -0.31
C THR A 144 -0.94 -1.19 -0.09
N PHE A 145 0.13 -0.79 -0.78
CA PHE A 145 0.68 0.55 -0.71
C PHE A 145 -0.39 1.61 -1.03
N VAL A 146 -1.13 1.42 -2.13
CA VAL A 146 -2.18 2.36 -2.55
C VAL A 146 -3.30 2.45 -1.51
N ILE A 147 -3.85 1.32 -1.07
CA ILE A 147 -4.97 1.30 -0.11
C ILE A 147 -4.54 1.89 1.24
N ALA A 148 -3.38 1.48 1.77
CA ALA A 148 -2.86 1.98 3.04
C ALA A 148 -2.61 3.50 3.00
N THR A 149 -2.05 3.99 1.89
CA THR A 149 -1.80 5.42 1.69
C THR A 149 -3.09 6.20 1.52
N LEU A 150 -4.10 5.68 0.81
CA LEU A 150 -5.43 6.30 0.74
C LEU A 150 -6.07 6.46 2.12
N VAL A 151 -6.07 5.40 2.93
CA VAL A 151 -6.61 5.44 4.30
C VAL A 151 -5.82 6.45 5.16
N TYR A 152 -4.51 6.50 4.99
CA TYR A 152 -3.65 7.47 5.68
C TYR A 152 -3.96 8.92 5.28
N CYS A 153 -4.15 9.19 3.98
CA CYS A 153 -4.53 10.51 3.46
C CYS A 153 -5.88 10.97 4.03
N VAL A 154 -6.90 10.08 4.10
CA VAL A 154 -8.19 10.40 4.77
C VAL A 154 -7.96 10.84 6.20
N ARG A 155 -7.10 10.13 6.95
CA ARG A 155 -6.85 10.40 8.37
C ARG A 155 -6.02 11.66 8.62
N ILE A 156 -5.18 12.05 7.67
CA ILE A 156 -4.40 13.28 7.77
C ILE A 156 -5.23 14.50 7.37
N THR A 157 -5.89 14.43 6.22
CA THR A 157 -6.44 15.61 5.52
C THR A 157 -7.97 15.70 5.53
N ASN A 158 -8.67 14.65 5.96
CA ASN A 158 -10.12 14.44 5.82
C ASN A 158 -10.57 14.01 4.41
N VAL A 159 -11.79 13.47 4.35
CA VAL A 159 -12.39 12.94 3.12
C VAL A 159 -12.56 14.00 2.04
N GLN A 160 -12.93 15.23 2.41
CA GLN A 160 -13.14 16.32 1.45
C GLN A 160 -11.86 16.64 0.66
N ILE A 161 -10.72 16.79 1.33
CA ILE A 161 -9.44 17.07 0.67
C ILE A 161 -9.03 15.87 -0.19
N LEU A 162 -9.21 14.64 0.30
CA LEU A 162 -8.92 13.44 -0.50
C LEU A 162 -9.74 13.40 -1.80
N LEU A 163 -11.03 13.71 -1.77
CA LEU A 163 -11.87 13.71 -2.98
C LEU A 163 -11.33 14.71 -4.01
N PHE A 164 -10.96 15.92 -3.59
CA PHE A 164 -10.30 16.87 -4.48
C PHE A 164 -8.94 16.36 -4.97
N THR A 165 -8.18 15.65 -4.14
CA THR A 165 -6.93 15.01 -4.56
C THR A 165 -7.15 13.98 -5.66
N ILE A 166 -8.15 13.10 -5.53
CA ILE A 166 -8.42 12.06 -6.54
C ILE A 166 -8.76 12.71 -7.89
N VAL A 167 -9.59 13.75 -7.88
CA VAL A 167 -9.92 14.52 -9.09
C VAL A 167 -8.67 15.20 -9.66
N PHE A 168 -7.88 15.86 -8.81
CA PHE A 168 -6.64 16.54 -9.21
C PHE A 168 -5.64 15.56 -9.87
N ILE A 169 -5.42 14.41 -9.23
CA ILE A 169 -4.55 13.35 -9.74
C ILE A 169 -5.06 12.85 -11.10
N GLY A 170 -6.36 12.57 -11.23
CA GLY A 170 -6.95 12.10 -12.48
C GLY A 170 -6.73 13.08 -13.63
N VAL A 171 -7.00 14.36 -13.40
CA VAL A 171 -6.77 15.43 -14.40
C VAL A 171 -5.29 15.56 -14.72
N LEU A 172 -4.41 15.56 -13.71
CA LEU A 172 -2.97 15.67 -13.89
C LEU A 172 -2.40 14.50 -14.71
N SER A 173 -2.83 13.28 -14.42
CA SER A 173 -2.42 12.08 -15.15
C SER A 173 -2.85 12.12 -16.62
N ILE A 174 -4.06 12.61 -16.92
CA ILE A 174 -4.53 12.79 -18.30
C ILE A 174 -3.62 13.79 -19.05
N ILE A 175 -3.35 14.95 -18.45
CA ILE A 175 -2.51 15.99 -19.05
C ILE A 175 -1.09 15.47 -19.31
N LEU A 176 -0.49 14.80 -18.32
CA LEU A 176 0.86 14.24 -18.46
C LEU A 176 0.92 13.11 -19.49
N SER A 177 -0.15 12.31 -19.62
CA SER A 177 -0.25 11.27 -20.65
C SER A 177 -0.25 11.82 -22.06
N PHE A 178 -0.87 12.98 -22.32
CA PHE A 178 -0.85 13.62 -23.64
C PHE A 178 0.54 14.07 -24.05
N ILE A 179 1.36 14.49 -23.09
CA ILE A 179 2.73 14.96 -23.36
C ILE A 179 3.67 13.77 -23.52
N GLY A 180 3.40 12.65 -22.85
CA GLY A 180 4.16 11.40 -22.99
C GLY A 180 5.61 11.47 -22.49
N ASN A 181 6.02 12.57 -21.87
CA ASN A 181 7.39 12.79 -21.43
C ASN A 181 7.59 12.38 -19.97
N LYS A 182 8.31 11.28 -19.76
CA LYS A 182 8.65 10.77 -18.42
C LYS A 182 9.45 11.78 -17.57
N LEU A 183 10.32 12.59 -18.18
CA LEU A 183 11.07 13.64 -17.47
C LEU A 183 10.13 14.73 -16.94
N LEU A 184 9.11 15.09 -17.70
CA LEU A 184 8.12 16.07 -17.27
C LEU A 184 7.35 15.57 -16.04
N PHE A 185 6.95 14.29 -16.02
CA PHE A 185 6.31 13.69 -14.85
C PHE A 185 7.18 13.84 -13.59
N LEU A 186 8.49 13.57 -13.71
CA LEU A 186 9.43 13.71 -12.59
C LEU A 186 9.58 15.18 -12.14
N LEU A 187 9.66 16.11 -13.08
CA LEU A 187 9.75 17.55 -12.78
C LEU A 187 8.49 18.06 -12.08
N VAL A 188 7.31 17.65 -12.55
CA VAL A 188 6.04 17.99 -11.92
C VAL A 188 5.96 17.43 -10.50
N TYR A 189 6.36 16.17 -10.30
CA TYR A 189 6.41 15.59 -8.96
C TYR A 189 7.40 16.33 -8.05
N ALA A 190 8.59 16.66 -8.54
CA ALA A 190 9.59 17.44 -7.80
C ALA A 190 9.05 18.84 -7.42
N ALA A 191 8.32 19.49 -8.32
CA ALA A 191 7.64 20.76 -8.04
C ALA A 191 6.57 20.61 -6.95
N LEU A 192 5.78 19.54 -6.97
CA LEU A 192 4.79 19.26 -5.91
C LEU A 192 5.47 19.01 -4.55
N VAL A 193 6.58 18.26 -4.52
CA VAL A 193 7.38 18.08 -3.30
C VAL A 193 7.89 19.43 -2.79
N TYR A 194 8.47 20.26 -3.67
CA TYR A 194 8.96 21.59 -3.32
C TYR A 194 7.85 22.49 -2.75
N ILE A 195 6.68 22.53 -3.40
CA ILE A 195 5.50 23.28 -2.93
C ILE A 195 5.08 22.81 -1.53
N SER A 196 5.12 21.51 -1.27
CA SER A 196 4.74 20.98 0.06
C SER A 196 5.72 21.32 1.18
N VAL A 197 7.00 21.57 0.85
CA VAL A 197 8.06 21.87 1.80
C VAL A 197 8.25 23.37 2.01
N SER A 198 8.00 24.18 0.99
CA SER A 198 8.26 25.62 1.02
C SER A 198 7.38 26.34 2.03
N LYS A 199 8.02 27.15 2.88
CA LYS A 199 7.35 28.03 3.86
C LYS A 199 7.03 29.41 3.30
N GLU A 200 7.64 29.77 2.18
CA GLU A 200 7.53 31.11 1.58
C GLU A 200 6.25 31.25 0.75
N ILE A 201 5.73 30.12 0.27
CA ILE A 201 4.55 30.08 -0.58
C ILE A 201 3.28 30.17 0.29
N HIS A 202 2.59 31.30 0.21
CA HIS A 202 1.32 31.55 0.90
C HIS A 202 0.15 30.90 0.14
N ILE A 203 0.04 29.57 0.22
CA ILE A 203 -1.08 28.80 -0.35
C ILE A 203 -2.10 28.45 0.74
N PRO A 204 -3.42 28.49 0.46
CA PRO A 204 -4.43 28.09 1.44
C PRO A 204 -4.25 26.62 1.86
N LYS A 205 -4.45 26.34 3.15
CA LYS A 205 -4.19 25.01 3.77
C LYS A 205 -4.80 23.84 3.00
N LYS A 206 -5.99 24.02 2.43
CA LYS A 206 -6.69 22.99 1.63
C LYS A 206 -5.91 22.57 0.38
N PHE A 207 -5.29 23.51 -0.32
CA PHE A 207 -4.46 23.21 -1.51
C PHE A 207 -3.16 22.51 -1.12
N ILE A 208 -2.50 22.94 -0.03
CA ILE A 208 -1.32 22.22 0.48
C ILE A 208 -1.71 20.78 0.86
N GLY A 209 -2.90 20.57 1.45
CA GLY A 209 -3.41 19.23 1.74
C GLY A 209 -3.58 18.36 0.48
N ILE A 210 -4.05 18.95 -0.63
CA ILE A 210 -4.13 18.25 -1.93
C ILE A 210 -2.74 17.84 -2.42
N VAL A 211 -1.77 18.75 -2.34
CA VAL A 211 -0.38 18.50 -2.75
C VAL A 211 0.25 17.41 -1.89
N VAL A 212 0.09 17.48 -0.55
CA VAL A 212 0.59 16.48 0.40
C VAL A 212 0.05 15.07 0.08
N ASN A 213 -1.26 14.94 -0.15
CA ASN A 213 -1.86 13.66 -0.53
C ASN A 213 -1.35 13.17 -1.89
N THR A 214 -1.15 14.07 -2.85
CA THR A 214 -0.65 13.72 -4.19
C THR A 214 0.78 13.19 -4.13
N VAL A 215 1.65 13.87 -3.37
CA VAL A 215 3.02 13.44 -3.13
C VAL A 215 3.06 12.06 -2.49
N LEU A 216 2.24 11.82 -1.46
CA LEU A 216 2.16 10.51 -0.80
C LEU A 216 1.68 9.40 -1.74
N LEU A 217 0.66 9.65 -2.57
CA LEU A 217 0.10 8.62 -3.45
C LEU A 217 1.03 8.24 -4.60
N PHE A 218 1.77 9.20 -5.15
CA PHE A 218 2.70 8.95 -6.27
C PHE A 218 4.10 8.50 -5.85
N SER A 219 4.46 8.56 -4.55
CA SER A 219 5.83 8.32 -4.11
C SER A 219 6.37 6.95 -4.55
N PHE A 220 5.56 5.89 -4.50
CA PHE A 220 6.00 4.57 -4.94
C PHE A 220 6.31 4.52 -6.44
N MET A 221 5.41 5.05 -7.27
CA MET A 221 5.56 5.06 -8.72
C MET A 221 6.80 5.88 -9.14
N VAL A 222 7.05 7.01 -8.48
CA VAL A 222 8.22 7.86 -8.76
C VAL A 222 9.51 7.16 -8.37
N MET A 223 9.56 6.53 -7.19
CA MET A 223 10.74 5.78 -6.76
C MET A 223 10.98 4.55 -7.64
N TYR A 224 9.92 3.90 -8.12
CA TYR A 224 10.02 2.83 -9.13
C TYR A 224 10.70 3.36 -10.38
N TYR A 225 10.19 4.45 -10.93
CA TYR A 225 10.72 5.06 -12.14
C TYR A 225 12.19 5.50 -12.03
N ILE A 226 12.57 6.14 -10.91
CA ILE A 226 13.95 6.59 -10.68
C ILE A 226 14.92 5.40 -10.67
N VAL A 227 14.59 4.35 -9.92
CA VAL A 227 15.46 3.17 -9.80
C VAL A 227 15.54 2.42 -11.13
N ASP A 228 14.41 2.26 -11.83
CA ASP A 228 14.35 1.65 -13.16
C ASP A 228 15.26 2.39 -14.15
N SER A 229 15.17 3.72 -14.20
CA SER A 229 16.01 4.55 -15.08
C SER A 229 17.51 4.50 -14.70
N ILE A 230 17.85 4.49 -13.41
CA ILE A 230 19.23 4.34 -12.95
C ILE A 230 19.79 2.96 -13.35
N MET A 231 18.99 1.90 -13.20
CA MET A 231 19.38 0.53 -13.53
C MET A 231 19.58 0.36 -15.05
N GLU A 232 18.68 0.92 -15.85
CA GLU A 232 18.76 0.92 -17.32
C GLU A 232 20.04 1.61 -17.81
N ASN A 233 20.38 2.77 -17.23
CA ASN A 233 21.59 3.51 -17.58
C ASN A 233 22.90 2.83 -17.13
N MET A 234 22.89 2.05 -16.04
CA MET A 234 24.08 1.36 -15.54
C MET A 234 24.35 0.00 -16.22
N LEU A 235 23.36 -0.62 -16.87
CA LEU A 235 23.43 -2.00 -17.32
C LEU A 235 22.99 -2.17 -18.79
N LEU A 236 23.69 -1.49 -19.70
CA LEU A 236 23.56 -1.67 -21.15
C LEU A 236 23.67 -3.18 -21.53
N GLY A 237 22.52 -3.84 -21.73
CA GLY A 237 22.43 -5.13 -22.43
C GLY A 237 22.23 -6.42 -21.62
N ARG A 238 21.79 -6.39 -20.34
CA ARG A 238 21.52 -7.63 -19.56
C ARG A 238 20.03 -7.93 -19.41
N SER A 239 19.67 -9.23 -19.38
CA SER A 239 18.28 -9.72 -19.50
C SER A 239 17.29 -9.09 -18.51
N ILE A 240 16.18 -8.62 -19.05
CA ILE A 240 15.13 -7.80 -18.41
C ILE A 240 14.41 -8.51 -17.22
N GLY A 241 14.39 -9.84 -17.18
CA GLY A 241 13.59 -10.61 -16.22
C GLY A 241 14.09 -10.60 -14.77
N GLU A 242 15.38 -10.89 -14.52
CA GLU A 242 15.91 -10.99 -13.15
C GLU A 242 16.14 -9.63 -12.46
N PHE A 243 16.21 -8.54 -13.22
CA PHE A 243 16.43 -7.21 -12.67
C PHE A 243 15.15 -6.51 -12.23
N SER A 244 14.01 -6.85 -12.84
CA SER A 244 12.73 -6.17 -12.61
C SER A 244 12.24 -6.27 -11.15
N TYR A 245 12.37 -7.43 -10.50
CA TYR A 245 11.96 -7.55 -9.10
C TYR A 245 12.93 -6.85 -8.14
N LYS A 246 14.23 -6.77 -8.44
CA LYS A 246 15.20 -6.03 -7.62
C LYS A 246 14.89 -4.53 -7.64
N VAL A 247 14.58 -3.98 -8.81
CA VAL A 247 14.11 -2.60 -8.98
C VAL A 247 12.91 -2.35 -8.08
N PHE A 248 11.89 -3.23 -8.14
CA PHE A 248 10.68 -3.11 -7.32
C PHE A 248 10.99 -3.00 -5.81
N TYR A 249 11.78 -3.91 -5.24
CA TYR A 249 12.07 -3.92 -3.81
C TYR A 249 12.91 -2.73 -3.35
N VAL A 250 13.90 -2.31 -4.15
CA VAL A 250 14.70 -1.11 -3.85
C VAL A 250 13.80 0.13 -3.86
N SER A 251 12.93 0.26 -4.85
CA SER A 251 11.96 1.36 -4.94
C SER A 251 10.96 1.36 -3.80
N LEU A 252 10.47 0.18 -3.39
CA LEU A 252 9.59 0.05 -2.24
C LEU A 252 10.30 0.53 -0.96
N PHE A 253 11.55 0.09 -0.74
CA PHE A 253 12.34 0.52 0.41
C PHE A 253 12.56 2.04 0.42
N LEU A 254 12.97 2.63 -0.71
CA LEU A 254 13.14 4.08 -0.83
C LEU A 254 11.84 4.84 -0.57
N THR A 255 10.70 4.25 -0.94
CA THR A 255 9.38 4.85 -0.66
C THR A 255 9.06 4.86 0.83
N PHE A 256 9.39 3.81 1.57
CA PHE A 256 9.24 3.78 3.03
C PHE A 256 10.11 4.85 3.70
N VAL A 257 11.37 4.97 3.26
CA VAL A 257 12.29 6.01 3.74
C VAL A 257 11.72 7.40 3.44
N PHE A 258 11.24 7.62 2.20
CA PHE A 258 10.62 8.87 1.80
C PHE A 258 9.44 9.24 2.70
N ILE A 259 8.49 8.33 2.93
CA ILE A 259 7.32 8.58 3.79
C ILE A 259 7.77 8.89 5.22
N GLY A 260 8.75 8.15 5.75
CA GLY A 260 9.32 8.41 7.08
C GLY A 260 9.88 9.82 7.22
N CYS A 261 10.65 10.30 6.24
CA CYS A 261 11.14 11.68 6.21
C CYS A 261 10.01 12.70 5.97
N TYR A 262 9.03 12.36 5.13
CA TYR A 262 7.95 13.26 4.73
C TYR A 262 6.95 13.54 5.86
N VAL A 263 6.90 12.71 6.88
CA VAL A 263 6.06 12.91 8.06
C VAL A 263 6.34 14.24 8.78
N ARG A 264 7.57 14.77 8.69
CA ARG A 264 7.92 16.11 9.18
C ARG A 264 7.06 17.20 8.55
N ILE A 265 6.89 17.10 7.24
CA ILE A 265 6.09 18.04 6.42
C ILE A 265 4.61 17.90 6.76
N ILE A 266 4.11 16.66 6.90
CA ILE A 266 2.73 16.39 7.31
C ILE A 266 2.43 17.03 8.67
N ARG A 267 3.35 16.92 9.63
CA ARG A 267 3.21 17.50 10.96
C ARG A 267 3.16 19.03 10.90
N GLN A 268 4.03 19.65 10.11
CA GLN A 268 4.05 21.10 9.91
C GLN A 268 2.74 21.58 9.26
N TRP A 269 2.30 20.93 8.18
CA TRP A 269 1.04 21.23 7.51
C TRP A 269 -0.16 21.15 8.46
N LYS A 270 -0.22 20.13 9.33
CA LYS A 270 -1.28 19.98 10.33
C LYS A 270 -1.32 21.14 11.33
N ALA A 271 -0.19 21.81 11.60
CA ALA A 271 -0.10 22.93 12.53
C ALA A 271 -0.51 24.27 11.92
N ILE A 272 -0.69 24.36 10.60
CA ILE A 272 -1.17 25.58 9.92
C ILE A 272 -2.63 25.83 10.35
N ALA A 273 -2.96 27.08 10.68
CA ALA A 273 -4.33 27.48 11.00
C ALA A 273 -5.25 27.28 9.77
N ASP A 274 -6.52 26.93 10.02
CA ASP A 274 -7.53 26.75 8.97
C ASP A 274 -7.90 28.07 8.28
#